data_AF-A0A969ZQP3-F1
#
_entry.id   AF-A0A969ZQP3-F1
#
_cell.length_a   1.000
_cell.length_b   1.000
_cell.length_c   1.000
_cell.angle_alpha   90.00
_cell.angle_beta   90.00
_cell.angle_gamma   90.00
#
_symmetry.space_group_name_H-M   'P 1'
#
loop_
_entity.id
_entity.type
_entity.pdbx_description
1 polymer ?
#
loop_
_entity_poly.entity_id
_entity_poly.type
_entity_poly.pdbx_seq_one_letter_code
_entity_poly.pdbx_strand_id
1 'polypeptide(L)'
;MKKKDLYPPGLDISRLEGYFIISIICAILFSFLFISECNEVEKAMKMSYDFDYFVLKDFKTMVFPYMWGFVLIVIFSIFLIPNFYGYFSKGSMSVYTMKRLKNPMEIHRRALFYPVMFILITSAIGLLALKGYHNIYLDLAEKIARMGG
;
A
#
# COMPACT_ATOMS: atom_id res chain seq x y z
N MET A 1 -24.63 0.14 13.16
CA MET A 1 -23.51 -0.35 14.00
C MET A 1 -22.69 0.85 14.44
N LYS A 2 -22.41 1.04 15.74
CA LYS A 2 -21.59 2.18 16.17
C LYS A 2 -20.12 1.84 15.91
N LYS A 3 -19.27 2.82 15.59
CA LYS A 3 -17.81 2.65 15.33
C LYS A 3 -17.20 1.72 16.39
N LYS A 4 -17.49 1.95 17.66
CA LYS A 4 -17.05 1.20 18.85
C LYS A 4 -17.31 -0.33 18.81
N ASP A 5 -18.28 -0.80 18.03
CA ASP A 5 -18.66 -2.22 17.93
C ASP A 5 -17.78 -3.01 16.94
N LEU A 6 -16.95 -2.33 16.15
CA LEU A 6 -16.05 -2.95 15.18
C LEU A 6 -14.66 -3.27 15.74
N TYR A 7 -14.34 -2.79 16.94
CA TYR A 7 -12.97 -2.81 17.46
C TYR A 7 -12.80 -3.72 18.68
N PRO A 8 -11.55 -4.18 18.92
CA PRO A 8 -11.14 -4.64 20.23
C PRO A 8 -11.34 -3.53 21.28
N PRO A 9 -12.08 -3.76 22.37
CA PRO A 9 -12.17 -2.77 23.45
C PRO A 9 -10.79 -2.59 24.11
N GLY A 10 -10.40 -1.34 24.38
CA GLY A 10 -9.12 -1.00 25.03
C GLY A 10 -7.96 -0.68 24.08
N LEU A 11 -8.12 -0.89 22.77
CA LEU A 11 -7.15 -0.43 21.78
C LEU A 11 -7.36 1.06 21.48
N ASP A 12 -6.29 1.85 21.48
CA ASP A 12 -6.34 3.24 21.01
C ASP A 12 -6.43 3.29 19.48
N ILE A 13 -7.66 3.21 18.99
CA ILE A 13 -8.00 3.14 17.58
C ILE A 13 -7.57 4.39 16.83
N SER A 14 -7.71 5.56 17.45
CA SER A 14 -7.42 6.86 16.81
C SER A 14 -5.94 6.95 16.47
N ARG A 15 -5.08 6.50 17.39
CA ARG A 15 -3.63 6.47 17.18
C ARG A 15 -3.23 5.48 16.10
N LEU A 16 -3.87 4.30 16.10
CA LEU A 16 -3.64 3.27 15.10
C LEU A 16 -4.04 3.77 13.70
N GLU A 17 -5.25 4.35 13.55
CA GLU A 17 -5.74 5.01 12.34
C GLU A 17 -4.75 6.08 11.83
N GLY A 18 -4.24 6.92 12.75
CA GLY A 18 -3.23 7.93 12.42
C GLY A 18 -1.95 7.34 11.81
N TYR A 19 -1.41 6.27 12.41
CA TYR A 19 -0.21 5.61 11.86
C TYR A 19 -0.43 5.05 10.46
N PHE A 20 -1.62 4.52 10.17
CA PHE A 20 -1.88 4.05 8.81
C PHE A 20 -2.09 5.15 7.79
N ILE A 21 -2.75 6.24 8.17
CA ILE A 21 -2.91 7.38 7.25
C ILE A 21 -1.52 7.91 6.89
N ILE A 22 -0.64 8.06 7.88
CA ILE A 22 0.73 8.50 7.67
C ILE A 22 1.49 7.50 6.77
N SER A 23 1.38 6.18 7.01
CA SER A 23 2.08 5.20 6.18
C SER A 23 1.60 5.20 4.73
N ILE A 24 0.29 5.33 4.49
CA ILE A 24 -0.27 5.44 3.14
C ILE A 24 0.25 6.71 2.45
N ILE A 25 0.24 7.86 3.14
CA ILE A 25 0.76 9.12 2.59
C ILE A 25 2.24 8.96 2.24
N CYS A 26 3.04 8.40 3.13
CA CYS A 26 4.46 8.15 2.87
C CYS A 26 4.68 7.20 1.68
N ALA A 27 3.88 6.13 1.55
CA ALA A 27 3.97 5.22 0.42
C ALA A 27 3.61 5.90 -0.90
N ILE A 28 2.57 6.75 -0.92
CA ILE A 28 2.18 7.53 -2.10
C ILE A 28 3.29 8.52 -2.48
N LEU A 29 3.83 9.27 -1.51
CA LEU A 29 4.91 10.22 -1.76
C LEU A 29 6.18 9.54 -2.28
N PHE A 30 6.54 8.41 -1.70
CA PHE A 30 7.66 7.60 -2.17
C PHE A 30 7.42 7.06 -3.58
N SER A 31 6.20 6.61 -3.86
CA SER A 31 5.78 6.12 -5.16
C SER A 31 5.93 7.18 -6.26
N PHE A 32 5.66 8.46 -5.95
CA PHE A 32 5.81 9.57 -6.92
C PHE A 32 7.23 9.77 -7.45
N LEU A 33 8.26 9.24 -6.78
CA LEU A 33 9.63 9.28 -7.30
C LEU A 33 9.78 8.57 -8.65
N PHE A 34 8.86 7.64 -8.99
CA PHE A 34 8.79 7.04 -10.32
C PHE A 34 8.66 8.07 -11.46
N ILE A 35 7.94 9.18 -11.22
CA ILE A 35 7.80 10.24 -12.22
C ILE A 35 9.15 10.95 -12.44
N SER A 36 9.94 11.14 -11.38
CA SER A 36 11.29 11.69 -11.50
C SER A 36 12.18 10.79 -12.34
N GLU A 37 12.14 9.48 -12.11
CA GLU A 37 12.89 8.49 -12.89
C GLU A 37 12.50 8.54 -14.38
N CYS A 38 11.19 8.63 -14.69
CA CYS A 38 10.73 8.76 -16.08
C CYS A 38 11.26 10.03 -16.74
N ASN A 39 11.27 11.16 -16.02
CA ASN A 39 11.80 12.42 -16.54
C ASN A 39 13.31 12.38 -16.74
N GLU A 40 14.05 11.68 -15.88
CA GLU A 40 15.49 11.49 -16.02
C GLU A 40 15.82 10.63 -17.25
N VAL A 41 15.07 9.55 -17.48
CA VAL A 41 15.20 8.73 -18.69
C VAL A 41 14.89 9.56 -19.94
N GLU A 42 13.82 10.35 -19.94
CA GLU A 42 13.48 11.23 -21.08
C GLU A 42 14.61 12.23 -21.37
N LYS A 43 15.18 12.86 -20.33
CA LYS A 43 16.31 13.80 -20.48
C LYS A 43 17.57 13.12 -21.00
N ALA A 44 17.91 11.95 -20.45
CA ALA A 44 19.08 11.19 -20.88
C ALA A 44 18.98 10.83 -22.36
N MET A 45 17.81 10.40 -22.83
CA MET A 45 17.57 10.10 -24.24
C MET A 45 17.65 11.34 -25.14
N LYS A 46 17.15 12.50 -24.70
CA LYS A 46 17.30 13.75 -25.47
C LYS A 46 18.75 14.22 -25.60
N MET A 47 19.62 13.87 -24.64
CA MET A 47 21.04 14.24 -24.66
C MET A 47 21.91 13.25 -25.45
N SER A 48 21.56 11.97 -25.45
CA SER A 48 22.23 10.94 -26.24
C SER A 48 21.70 10.94 -27.67
N TYR A 49 22.49 11.46 -28.62
CA TYR A 49 22.19 11.45 -30.06
C TYR A 49 22.13 10.05 -30.71
N ASP A 50 22.41 8.99 -29.95
CA ASP A 50 22.50 7.62 -30.42
C ASP A 50 21.27 6.83 -29.94
N PHE A 51 20.18 6.94 -30.70
CA PHE A 51 18.89 6.33 -30.39
C PHE A 51 18.91 4.79 -30.47
N ASP A 52 19.83 4.23 -31.27
CA ASP A 52 19.97 2.78 -31.43
C ASP A 52 20.56 2.08 -30.19
N TYR A 53 21.22 2.83 -29.30
CA TYR A 53 21.84 2.26 -28.10
C TYR A 53 20.92 2.25 -26.86
N PHE A 54 19.84 3.03 -26.88
CA PHE A 54 18.98 3.23 -25.71
C PHE A 54 17.73 2.35 -25.76
N VAL A 55 17.90 1.07 -25.43
CA VAL A 55 16.77 0.18 -25.12
C VAL A 55 16.09 0.68 -23.84
N LEU A 56 14.85 1.17 -23.96
CA LEU A 56 14.05 1.56 -22.81
C LEU A 56 13.95 0.39 -21.84
N LYS A 57 14.32 0.61 -20.58
CA LYS A 57 14.22 -0.42 -19.53
C LYS A 57 12.78 -0.94 -19.44
N ASP A 58 12.63 -2.23 -19.16
CA ASP A 58 11.32 -2.83 -18.96
C ASP A 58 10.54 -2.10 -17.86
N PHE A 59 9.26 -1.79 -18.10
CA PHE A 59 8.38 -1.13 -17.14
C PHE A 59 8.46 -1.75 -15.74
N LYS A 60 8.46 -3.08 -15.67
CA LYS A 60 8.54 -3.83 -14.40
C LYS A 60 9.79 -3.45 -13.62
N THR A 61 10.94 -3.33 -14.28
CA THR A 61 12.21 -2.99 -13.62
C THR A 61 12.22 -1.55 -13.12
N MET A 62 11.60 -0.62 -13.87
CA MET A 62 11.50 0.78 -13.46
C MET A 62 10.49 0.99 -12.32
N VAL A 63 9.33 0.34 -12.36
CA VAL A 63 8.23 0.63 -11.41
C VAL A 63 8.37 -0.11 -10.08
N PHE A 64 8.99 -1.30 -10.09
CA PHE A 64 9.02 -2.19 -8.92
C PHE A 64 9.65 -1.57 -7.66
N PRO A 65 10.77 -0.82 -7.74
CA PRO A 65 11.35 -0.14 -6.58
C PRO A 65 10.35 0.79 -5.88
N TYR A 66 9.52 1.50 -6.63
CA TYR A 66 8.60 2.52 -6.11
C TYR A 66 7.30 1.94 -5.56
N MET A 67 6.99 0.67 -5.85
CA MET A 67 5.83 -0.03 -5.29
C MET A 67 6.10 -0.63 -3.89
N TRP A 68 7.36 -0.67 -3.43
CA TRP A 68 7.72 -1.30 -2.15
C TRP A 68 7.01 -0.71 -0.95
N GLY A 69 6.70 0.59 -0.95
CA GLY A 69 5.95 1.24 0.13
C GLY A 69 4.60 0.57 0.39
N PHE A 70 3.86 0.24 -0.68
CA PHE A 70 2.57 -0.44 -0.58
C PHE A 70 2.72 -1.90 -0.14
N VAL A 71 3.74 -2.59 -0.65
CA VAL A 71 4.03 -4.00 -0.29
C VAL A 71 4.36 -4.11 1.19
N LEU A 72 5.21 -3.22 1.71
CA LEU A 72 5.56 -3.20 3.13
C LEU A 72 4.32 -3.01 4.02
N ILE A 73 3.43 -2.07 3.67
CA ILE A 73 2.19 -1.83 4.44
C ILE A 73 1.31 -3.08 4.48
N VAL A 74 1.17 -3.79 3.35
CA VAL A 74 0.41 -5.06 3.30
C VAL A 74 1.04 -6.11 4.21
N ILE A 75 2.36 -6.30 4.12
CA ILE A 75 3.09 -7.25 4.96
C ILE A 75 2.91 -6.93 6.45
N PHE A 76 3.14 -5.67 6.85
CA PHE A 76 2.94 -5.23 8.23
C PHE A 76 1.49 -5.41 8.71
N SER A 77 0.52 -5.18 7.84
CA SER A 77 -0.90 -5.38 8.15
C SER A 77 -1.23 -6.85 8.41
N ILE A 78 -0.59 -7.79 7.70
CA ILE A 78 -0.73 -9.23 7.97
C ILE A 78 -0.17 -9.58 9.36
N PHE A 79 0.97 -9.01 9.75
CA PHE A 79 1.57 -9.23 11.07
C PHE A 79 0.78 -8.62 12.24
N LEU A 80 -0.13 -7.68 11.97
CA LEU A 80 -1.03 -7.14 12.99
C LEU A 80 -2.14 -8.11 13.39
N ILE A 81 -2.50 -9.06 12.52
CA ILE A 81 -3.53 -10.06 12.78
C ILE A 81 -3.23 -10.87 14.06
N PRO A 82 -2.08 -11.56 14.19
CA PRO A 82 -1.77 -12.31 15.41
C PRO A 82 -1.63 -11.41 16.64
N ASN A 83 -1.17 -10.16 16.48
CA ASN A 83 -1.13 -9.20 17.59
C ASN A 83 -2.53 -8.87 18.11
N PHE A 84 -3.52 -8.72 17.22
CA PHE A 84 -4.90 -8.47 17.62
C PHE A 84 -5.50 -9.68 18.33
N TYR A 85 -5.24 -10.91 17.84
CA TYR A 85 -5.63 -12.13 18.56
C TYR A 85 -4.94 -12.25 19.93
N GLY A 86 -3.65 -11.91 20.03
CA GLY A 86 -2.91 -11.91 21.29
C GLY A 86 -3.41 -10.86 22.29
N TYR A 87 -3.87 -9.70 21.80
CA TYR A 87 -4.51 -8.69 22.64
C TYR A 87 -5.80 -9.20 23.27
N PHE A 88 -6.58 -10.00 22.53
CA PHE A 88 -7.77 -10.67 23.06
C PHE A 88 -7.44 -11.75 24.10
N SER A 89 -6.33 -12.49 23.95
CA SER A 89 -5.96 -13.57 24.87
C SER A 89 -5.30 -13.09 26.18
N LYS A 90 -4.58 -11.97 26.16
CA LYS A 90 -3.82 -11.44 27.32
C LYS A 90 -4.64 -10.71 28.38
N GLY A 91 -5.97 -10.75 28.32
CA GLY A 91 -6.81 -10.31 29.46
C GLY A 91 -6.91 -8.80 29.67
N SER A 92 -6.52 -7.96 28.70
CA SER A 92 -6.74 -6.50 28.75
C SER A 92 -8.24 -6.20 28.67
N MET A 93 -8.91 -6.17 29.83
CA MET A 93 -10.31 -5.85 30.12
C MET A 93 -11.44 -6.59 29.35
N SER A 94 -11.15 -7.43 28.37
CA SER A 94 -12.19 -8.03 27.52
C SER A 94 -12.61 -9.44 27.90
N VAL A 95 -11.89 -10.22 28.71
CA VAL A 95 -12.28 -11.62 29.02
C VAL A 95 -13.65 -11.69 29.71
N TYR A 96 -13.98 -10.72 30.57
CA TYR A 96 -15.30 -10.63 31.21
C TYR A 96 -16.41 -10.11 30.26
N THR A 97 -16.08 -9.23 29.32
CA THR A 97 -17.01 -8.70 28.31
C THR A 97 -17.21 -9.67 27.13
N MET A 98 -16.19 -10.47 26.82
CA MET A 98 -16.15 -11.44 25.72
C MET A 98 -16.74 -12.80 26.10
N LYS A 99 -16.65 -13.23 27.37
CA LYS A 99 -17.42 -14.38 27.86
C LYS A 99 -18.95 -14.20 27.72
N ARG A 100 -19.43 -12.96 27.55
CA ARG A 100 -20.83 -12.63 27.26
C ARG A 100 -21.14 -12.37 25.78
N LEU A 101 -20.16 -12.47 24.87
CA LEU A 101 -20.44 -12.39 23.44
C LEU A 101 -21.28 -13.61 23.05
N LYS A 102 -22.51 -13.37 22.61
CA LYS A 102 -23.44 -14.42 22.16
C LYS A 102 -22.87 -15.26 21.00
N ASN A 103 -21.84 -14.78 20.30
CA ASN A 103 -21.29 -15.42 19.12
C ASN A 103 -19.74 -15.44 19.13
N PRO A 104 -19.09 -16.62 19.07
CA PRO A 104 -17.63 -16.73 19.01
C PRO A 104 -17.02 -16.12 17.73
N MET A 105 -17.79 -16.00 16.64
CA MET A 105 -17.33 -15.37 15.39
C MET A 105 -17.04 -13.87 15.52
N GLU A 106 -17.57 -13.21 16.55
CA GLU A 106 -17.42 -11.77 16.69
C GLU A 106 -15.96 -11.36 16.99
N ILE A 107 -15.19 -12.25 17.62
CA ILE A 107 -13.76 -12.06 17.86
C ILE A 107 -12.99 -12.06 16.54
N HIS A 108 -13.23 -13.06 15.68
CA HIS A 108 -12.62 -13.14 14.36
C HIS A 108 -12.97 -11.92 13.52
N ARG A 109 -14.24 -11.51 13.53
CA ARG A 109 -14.68 -10.32 12.80
C ARG A 109 -13.94 -9.07 13.26
N ARG A 110 -13.83 -8.81 14.57
CA ARG A 110 -13.14 -7.63 15.10
C ARG A 110 -11.61 -7.69 14.91
N ALA A 111 -11.01 -8.87 15.03
CA ALA A 111 -9.57 -9.08 14.86
C ALA A 111 -9.13 -8.91 13.39
N LEU A 112 -9.95 -9.38 12.45
CA LEU A 112 -9.61 -9.41 11.03
C LEU A 112 -10.11 -8.18 10.27
N PHE A 113 -11.26 -7.62 10.64
CA PHE A 113 -11.89 -6.55 9.87
C PHE A 113 -10.91 -5.41 9.58
N TYR A 114 -10.21 -4.96 10.61
CA TYR A 114 -9.36 -3.79 10.48
C TYR A 114 -8.08 -4.09 9.66
N PRO A 115 -7.24 -5.10 9.97
CA PRO A 115 -6.11 -5.48 9.12
C PRO A 115 -6.52 -5.75 7.66
N VAL A 116 -7.65 -6.44 7.45
CA VAL A 116 -8.14 -6.76 6.10
C VAL A 116 -8.57 -5.50 5.36
N MET A 117 -9.31 -4.59 6.00
CA MET A 117 -9.67 -3.30 5.40
C MET A 117 -8.43 -2.50 5.01
N PHE A 118 -7.37 -2.51 5.81
CA PHE A 118 -6.11 -1.83 5.49
C PHE A 118 -5.40 -2.46 4.30
N ILE A 119 -5.33 -3.78 4.25
CA ILE A 119 -4.78 -4.50 3.10
C ILE A 119 -5.57 -4.12 1.84
N LEU A 120 -6.90 -4.18 1.88
CA LEU A 120 -7.75 -3.87 0.73
C LEU A 120 -7.58 -2.43 0.24
N ILE A 121 -7.59 -1.45 1.14
CA ILE A 121 -7.42 -0.03 0.78
C ILE A 121 -6.02 0.20 0.18
N THR A 122 -4.98 -0.33 0.83
CA THR A 122 -3.59 -0.15 0.37
C THR A 122 -3.37 -0.82 -0.98
N SER A 123 -3.87 -2.05 -1.16
CA SER A 123 -3.80 -2.76 -2.44
C SER A 123 -4.58 -2.04 -3.53
N ALA A 124 -5.76 -1.50 -3.23
CA ALA A 124 -6.53 -0.73 -4.21
C ALA A 124 -5.79 0.53 -4.66
N ILE A 125 -5.19 1.29 -3.72
CA ILE A 125 -4.38 2.47 -4.04
C ILE A 125 -3.15 2.08 -4.85
N GLY A 126 -2.45 1.01 -4.45
CA GLY A 126 -1.27 0.51 -5.18
C GLY A 126 -1.61 0.09 -6.62
N LEU A 127 -2.75 -0.56 -6.84
CA LEU A 127 -3.22 -0.92 -8.19
C LEU A 127 -3.57 0.32 -9.03
N LEU A 128 -4.19 1.33 -8.43
CA LEU A 128 -4.47 2.60 -9.10
C LEU A 128 -3.16 3.32 -9.49
N ALA A 129 -2.18 3.34 -8.58
CA ALA A 129 -0.86 3.90 -8.86
C ALA A 129 -0.15 3.14 -9.98
N LEU A 130 -0.16 1.80 -9.95
CA LEU A 130 0.42 0.96 -10.98
C LEU A 130 -0.20 1.24 -12.36
N LYS A 131 -1.53 1.34 -12.43
CA LYS A 131 -2.24 1.68 -13.67
C LYS A 131 -1.85 3.08 -14.17
N GLY A 132 -1.76 4.05 -13.26
CA GLY A 132 -1.31 5.41 -13.59
C GLY A 132 0.11 5.42 -14.16
N TYR A 133 1.03 4.71 -13.52
CA TYR A 133 2.43 4.62 -13.95
C TYR A 133 2.62 3.87 -15.24
N HIS A 134 1.81 2.85 -15.50
CA HIS A 134 1.79 2.17 -16.79
C HIS A 134 1.43 3.14 -17.93
N ASN A 135 0.44 4.01 -17.72
CA ASN A 135 0.07 5.02 -18.72
C ASN A 135 1.19 6.05 -18.94
N ILE A 136 1.86 6.49 -17.87
CA ILE A 136 3.02 7.41 -17.98
C ILE A 136 4.15 6.74 -18.76
N TYR A 137 4.43 5.46 -18.48
CA TYR A 137 5.44 4.70 -19.19
C TYR A 137 5.11 4.52 -20.67
N LEU A 138 3.85 4.27 -21.03
CA LEU A 138 3.42 4.17 -22.42
C LEU A 138 3.58 5.51 -23.17
N ASP A 139 3.23 6.64 -22.54
CA ASP A 139 3.45 7.97 -23.13
C ASP A 139 4.94 8.25 -23.34
N LEU A 140 5.78 7.86 -22.37
CA LEU A 140 7.23 7.94 -22.51
C LEU A 140 7.72 7.08 -23.69
N ALA A 141 7.30 5.83 -23.76
CA ALA A 141 7.67 4.90 -24.84
C ALA A 141 7.24 5.42 -26.22
N GLU A 142 6.03 5.98 -26.34
CA GLU A 142 5.53 6.57 -27.58
C GLU A 142 6.35 7.80 -28.00
N LYS A 143 6.68 8.69 -27.05
CA LYS A 143 7.55 9.84 -27.31
C LYS A 143 8.91 9.41 -27.84
N ILE A 144 9.48 8.33 -27.29
CA ILE A 144 10.76 7.77 -27.73
C ILE A 144 10.66 7.22 -29.14
N ALA A 145 9.62 6.44 -29.45
CA ALA A 145 9.40 5.89 -30.78
C ALA A 145 9.28 6.99 -31.86
N ARG A 146 8.67 8.14 -31.53
CA ARG A 146 8.56 9.29 -32.44
C ARG A 146 9.85 10.07 -32.63
N MET A 147 10.82 9.97 -31.72
CA MET A 147 12.11 10.65 -31.84
C MET A 147 13.14 9.83 -32.62
N GLY A 148 13.01 8.49 -32.63
CA GLY A 148 13.91 7.58 -33.35
C GLY A 148 13.48 7.19 -34.76
N GLY A 149 12.26 7.53 -35.21
CA GLY A 149 11.77 7.30 -36.58
C GLY A 149 11.71 8.57 -37.39
#